data_AF-A0A1Z5JXH2-F1
#
_entry.id   AF-A0A1Z5JXH2-F1
#
_cell.length_a   1.000
_cell.length_b   1.000
_cell.length_c   1.000
_cell.angle_alpha   90.00
_cell.angle_beta   90.00
_cell.angle_gamma   90.00
#
_symmetry.space_group_name_H-M   'P 1'
#
loop_
_entity.id
_entity.type
_entity.pdbx_description
1 polymer ?
#
loop_
_entity_poly.entity_id
_entity_poly.type
_entity_poly.pdbx_seq_one_letter_code
_entity_poly.pdbx_strand_id
1 'polypeptide(L)'
;MSSPVSPPPKKYVNINGVMKLNPEYQKWKASTTLSAEALPIVSTVHDCQEMQSVAPSSQINSETQETLDSIPQRLDGILSPDTALTQLTNLLAKYEVPLGLLRKLMILSEFDVLEFLVDDSGSMGLLSDTQDAYGRTHTRWQEAASRLKEMMEILSYLPFQQVKIWFLNRPQTLHFQRQRRDPTTLFQDMVAQIDQVFATAPYGSTPAFERLQQSFRTYPSQQKVARYFFGDGVPNGGKTAQKQILTLLQTRPQPEQHPVTFLSCTSNDEEVLWMKEAEEAAPYCAECDDYEDEMREVLADQGAAFPYTRGFWLICALVSACFPDDLDALDESVPFTKTTLDRLLGMDHTGESYKYYFECFVQAQANKKLEKKGLFGFRNKSKVDALKKNQNWKPYYDEFVIAPVAHQIPVVREFREKLKKLASK
;
A
#
# COMPACT_ATOMS: atom_id res chain seq x y z
N MET A 1 11.65 5.59 43.87
CA MET A 1 11.70 6.95 43.27
C MET A 1 11.88 6.76 41.79
N SER A 2 10.82 6.97 41.01
CA SER A 2 10.87 6.89 39.54
C SER A 2 11.69 8.07 39.05
N SER A 3 12.80 7.83 38.35
CA SER A 3 13.57 8.91 37.72
C SER A 3 12.65 9.72 36.79
N PRO A 4 12.76 11.06 36.75
CA PRO A 4 11.95 11.87 35.85
C PRO A 4 12.21 11.41 34.41
N VAL A 5 11.13 11.09 33.70
CA VAL A 5 11.20 10.72 32.28
C VAL A 5 11.67 11.96 31.52
N SER A 6 12.86 11.91 30.93
CA SER A 6 13.37 12.98 30.08
C SER A 6 12.35 13.29 28.99
N PRO A 7 12.13 14.58 28.63
CA PRO A 7 11.22 14.94 27.56
C PRO A 7 11.63 14.24 26.26
N PRO A 8 10.65 13.91 25.38
CA PRO A 8 10.97 13.29 24.09
C PRO A 8 11.89 14.22 23.27
N PRO A 9 12.91 13.68 22.59
CA PRO A 9 13.73 14.47 21.66
C PRO A 9 12.85 14.98 20.51
N LYS A 10 13.29 16.06 19.83
CA LYS A 10 12.60 16.56 18.63
C LYS A 10 12.53 15.48 17.55
N LYS A 11 11.42 15.40 16.82
CA LYS A 11 11.24 14.38 15.78
C LYS A 11 12.15 14.63 14.57
N TYR A 12 12.33 15.87 14.15
CA TYR A 12 13.09 16.21 12.94
C TYR A 12 14.39 16.99 13.22
N VAL A 13 15.37 16.81 12.34
CA VAL A 13 16.63 17.56 12.30
C VAL A 13 16.97 17.94 10.86
N ASN A 14 17.71 19.04 10.67
CA ASN A 14 18.21 19.45 9.37
C ASN A 14 19.67 19.02 9.22
N ILE A 15 19.98 18.20 8.22
CA ILE A 15 21.33 17.74 7.92
C ILE A 15 21.64 18.13 6.47
N ASN A 16 22.50 19.13 6.29
CA ASN A 16 22.94 19.63 4.99
C ASN A 16 21.79 20.10 4.07
N GLY A 17 20.77 20.78 4.62
CA GLY A 17 19.63 21.27 3.85
C GLY A 17 18.57 20.21 3.55
N VAL A 18 18.80 18.96 3.96
CA VAL A 18 17.83 17.86 3.89
C VAL A 18 17.26 17.65 5.29
N MET A 19 15.94 17.73 5.40
CA MET A 19 15.25 17.37 6.63
C MET A 19 15.30 15.84 6.79
N LYS A 20 15.62 15.37 8.01
CA LYS A 20 15.71 13.95 8.34
C LYS A 20 15.04 13.66 9.68
N LEU A 21 14.68 12.39 9.89
CA LEU A 21 14.23 11.93 11.20
C LEU A 21 15.42 11.96 12.19
N ASN A 22 15.18 12.48 13.39
CA ASN A 22 16.21 12.60 14.41
C ASN A 22 16.63 11.20 14.90
N PRO A 23 17.90 10.81 14.81
CA PRO A 23 18.37 9.51 15.32
C PRO A 23 18.11 9.31 16.82
N GLU A 24 18.10 10.37 17.62
CA GLU A 24 17.73 10.29 19.05
C GLU A 24 16.24 9.99 19.23
N TYR A 25 15.39 10.55 18.37
CA TYR A 25 13.96 10.24 18.35
C TYR A 25 13.69 8.81 17.91
N GLN A 26 14.39 8.31 16.89
CA GLN A 26 14.29 6.90 16.49
C GLN A 26 14.68 5.95 17.63
N LYS A 27 15.75 6.25 18.38
CA LYS A 27 16.15 5.44 19.54
C LYS A 27 15.13 5.51 20.68
N TRP A 28 14.53 6.68 20.88
CA TRP A 28 13.50 6.89 21.90
C TRP A 28 12.19 6.17 21.54
N LYS A 29 11.80 6.23 20.26
CA LYS A 29 10.63 5.56 19.70
C LYS A 29 11.06 4.20 19.15
N ALA A 30 11.15 3.19 20.03
CA ALA A 30 11.60 1.83 19.73
C ALA A 30 10.81 1.07 18.63
N SER A 31 9.87 1.72 17.95
CA SER A 31 8.93 1.14 16.97
C SER A 31 9.02 1.74 15.56
N THR A 32 9.91 2.71 15.28
CA THR A 32 10.02 3.26 13.92
C THR A 32 10.75 2.27 13.01
N THR A 33 10.17 1.99 11.83
CA THR A 33 10.76 1.12 10.80
C THR A 33 11.59 1.88 9.75
N LEU A 34 11.56 3.22 9.78
CA LEU A 34 12.27 4.05 8.82
C LEU A 34 13.79 3.99 8.97
N SER A 35 14.46 3.81 7.84
CA SER A 35 15.92 3.99 7.72
C SER A 35 16.35 5.41 8.08
N ALA A 36 17.54 5.57 8.67
CA ALA A 36 18.15 6.88 8.91
C ALA A 36 18.46 7.66 7.60
N GLU A 37 18.47 6.97 6.46
CA GLU A 37 18.63 7.56 5.14
C GLU A 37 17.31 8.05 4.53
N ALA A 38 16.16 7.62 5.05
CA ALA A 38 14.86 7.96 4.51
C ALA A 38 14.54 9.44 4.70
N LEU A 39 13.76 9.99 3.77
CA LEU A 39 13.07 11.25 3.98
C LEU A 39 12.10 11.11 5.17
N PRO A 40 11.84 12.20 5.90
CA PRO A 40 10.94 12.18 7.03
C PRO A 40 9.49 12.00 6.58
N ILE A 41 8.71 11.27 7.39
CA ILE A 41 7.26 11.21 7.24
C ILE A 41 6.62 12.23 8.17
N VAL A 42 5.67 12.99 7.61
CA VAL A 42 4.77 13.86 8.33
C VAL A 42 3.41 13.16 8.38
N SER A 43 2.98 12.75 9.58
CA SER A 43 1.73 12.01 9.80
C SER A 43 0.68 12.83 10.54
N THR A 44 1.06 13.95 11.13
CA THR A 44 0.18 14.79 11.96
C THR A 44 0.37 16.28 11.69
N VAL A 45 -0.60 17.09 12.10
CA VAL A 45 -0.47 18.56 12.07
C VAL A 45 0.65 19.04 13.00
N HIS A 46 0.87 18.36 14.12
CA HIS A 46 1.99 18.65 15.03
C HIS A 46 3.34 18.40 14.36
N ASP A 47 3.47 17.31 13.61
CA ASP A 47 4.66 17.03 12.81
C ASP A 47 4.94 18.18 11.83
N CYS A 48 3.91 18.77 11.24
CA CYS A 48 4.04 19.90 10.32
C CYS A 48 4.61 21.14 11.01
N GLN A 49 4.22 21.40 12.27
CA GLN A 49 4.75 22.51 13.06
C GLN A 49 6.22 22.28 13.43
N GLU A 50 6.58 21.05 13.84
CA GLU A 50 7.98 20.69 14.07
C GLU A 50 8.81 20.79 12.80
N MET A 51 8.27 20.31 11.67
CA MET A 51 8.87 20.40 10.34
C MET A 51 9.24 21.84 9.97
N GLN A 52 8.28 22.77 10.10
CA GLN A 52 8.49 24.19 9.79
C GLN A 52 9.57 24.84 10.66
N SER A 53 9.77 24.35 11.89
CA SER A 53 10.84 24.84 12.77
C SER A 53 12.25 24.43 12.31
N VAL A 54 12.36 23.36 11.52
CA VAL A 54 13.61 22.75 11.06
C VAL A 54 13.90 23.06 9.58
N ALA A 55 12.85 23.21 8.78
CA ALA A 55 12.88 23.56 7.37
C ALA A 55 11.73 24.55 7.05
N PRO A 56 11.94 25.87 7.26
CA PRO A 56 10.88 26.87 7.10
C PRO A 56 10.28 26.96 5.69
N SER A 57 11.00 26.50 4.68
CA SER A 57 10.54 26.40 3.29
C SER A 57 9.64 25.20 3.03
N SER A 58 9.63 24.19 3.91
CA SER A 58 8.76 23.03 3.78
C SER A 58 7.38 23.39 4.33
N GLN A 59 6.35 23.14 3.52
CA GLN A 59 4.95 23.39 3.89
C GLN A 59 4.12 22.15 3.59
N ILE A 60 2.97 22.02 4.25
CA ILE A 60 1.97 21.02 3.86
C ILE A 60 1.54 21.38 2.44
N ASN A 61 1.51 20.39 1.56
CA ASN A 61 1.04 20.62 0.20
C ASN A 61 -0.44 21.07 0.24
N SER A 62 -0.83 22.02 -0.61
CA SER A 62 -2.19 22.58 -0.60
C SER A 62 -3.28 21.52 -0.74
N GLU A 63 -3.07 20.48 -1.55
CA GLU A 63 -4.04 19.39 -1.74
C GLU A 63 -4.23 18.56 -0.46
N THR A 64 -3.16 18.38 0.32
CA THR A 64 -3.19 17.70 1.61
C THR A 64 -3.92 18.55 2.65
N GLN A 65 -3.69 19.87 2.66
CA GLN A 65 -4.40 20.78 3.55
C GLN A 65 -5.90 20.80 3.25
N GLU A 66 -6.29 20.92 1.98
CA GLU A 66 -7.70 20.84 1.56
C GLU A 66 -8.37 19.53 1.99
N THR A 67 -7.63 18.41 1.91
CA THR A 67 -8.11 17.11 2.36
C THR A 67 -8.37 17.13 3.87
N LEU A 68 -7.40 17.60 4.66
CA LEU A 68 -7.52 17.71 6.11
C LEU A 68 -8.72 18.57 6.54
N ASP A 69 -8.93 19.70 5.86
CA ASP A 69 -10.04 20.61 6.14
C ASP A 69 -11.41 19.99 5.78
N SER A 70 -11.45 19.08 4.79
CA SER A 70 -12.68 18.40 4.36
C SER A 70 -13.06 17.18 5.21
N ILE A 71 -12.10 16.54 5.89
CA ILE A 71 -12.32 15.30 6.66
C ILE A 71 -13.43 15.45 7.71
N PRO A 72 -13.46 16.52 8.54
CA PRO A 72 -14.52 16.68 9.53
C PRO A 72 -15.92 16.69 8.95
N GLN A 73 -16.10 17.30 7.77
CA GLN A 73 -17.41 17.35 7.09
C GLN A 73 -17.83 15.97 6.59
N ARG A 74 -16.87 15.14 6.16
CA ARG A 74 -17.13 13.77 5.70
C ARG A 74 -17.38 12.78 6.84
N LEU A 75 -16.89 13.09 8.04
CA LEU A 75 -17.12 12.33 9.27
C LEU A 75 -18.29 12.87 10.11
N ASP A 76 -19.04 13.85 9.57
CA ASP A 76 -20.11 14.52 10.30
C ASP A 76 -21.18 13.52 10.79
N GLY A 77 -21.65 13.75 12.01
CA GLY A 77 -22.60 12.89 12.71
C GLY A 77 -22.04 11.61 13.33
N ILE A 78 -20.71 11.38 13.31
CA ILE A 78 -20.05 10.25 13.97
C ILE A 78 -19.31 10.70 15.24
N LEU A 79 -18.47 11.71 15.11
CA LEU A 79 -17.67 12.32 16.17
C LEU A 79 -17.72 13.84 16.00
N SER A 80 -17.36 14.59 17.06
CA SER A 80 -17.08 16.01 16.85
C SER A 80 -15.88 16.16 15.90
N PRO A 81 -15.89 17.18 15.02
CA PRO A 81 -14.78 17.50 14.10
C PRO A 81 -13.38 17.35 14.73
N ASP A 82 -13.17 17.97 15.89
CA ASP A 82 -11.89 17.98 16.59
C ASP A 82 -11.48 16.58 17.08
N THR A 83 -12.45 15.79 17.56
CA THR A 83 -12.19 14.43 18.05
C THR A 83 -11.87 13.50 16.88
N ALA A 84 -12.62 13.62 15.78
CA ALA A 84 -12.39 12.82 14.57
C ALA A 84 -10.99 13.05 14.01
N LEU A 85 -10.58 14.31 13.86
CA LEU A 85 -9.26 14.67 13.37
C LEU A 85 -8.15 14.21 14.32
N THR A 86 -8.34 14.37 15.64
CA THR A 86 -7.37 13.93 16.64
C THR A 86 -7.18 12.42 16.62
N GLN A 87 -8.27 11.64 16.57
CA GLN A 87 -8.16 10.19 16.54
C GLN A 87 -7.56 9.68 15.22
N LEU A 88 -7.95 10.25 14.09
CA LEU A 88 -7.37 9.91 12.80
C LEU A 88 -5.87 10.24 12.76
N THR A 89 -5.46 11.43 13.20
CA THR A 89 -4.03 11.80 13.24
C THR A 89 -3.22 10.89 14.16
N ASN A 90 -3.77 10.45 15.29
CA ASN A 90 -3.13 9.44 16.15
C ASN A 90 -2.96 8.09 15.43
N LEU A 91 -3.95 7.66 14.66
CA LEU A 91 -3.85 6.44 13.85
C LEU A 91 -2.77 6.56 12.77
N LEU A 92 -2.74 7.68 12.03
CA LEU A 92 -1.69 7.93 11.04
C LEU A 92 -0.31 7.96 11.68
N ALA A 93 -0.17 8.55 12.88
CA ALA A 93 1.08 8.56 13.62
C ALA A 93 1.51 7.17 14.12
N LYS A 94 0.53 6.33 14.50
CA LYS A 94 0.78 4.93 14.90
C LYS A 94 1.40 4.13 13.76
N TYR A 95 0.85 4.25 12.56
CA TYR A 95 1.32 3.52 11.38
C TYR A 95 2.38 4.26 10.56
N GLU A 96 2.71 5.50 10.93
CA GLU A 96 3.59 6.38 10.16
C GLU A 96 3.10 6.56 8.71
N VAL A 97 1.79 6.79 8.55
CA VAL A 97 1.15 7.08 7.26
C VAL A 97 1.48 8.54 6.88
N PRO A 98 2.04 8.80 5.68
CA PRO A 98 2.19 10.16 5.20
C PRO A 98 0.85 10.85 4.97
N LEU A 99 0.73 12.12 5.37
CA LEU A 99 -0.51 12.89 5.20
C LEU A 99 -0.97 12.97 3.74
N GLY A 100 -0.05 12.94 2.78
CA GLY A 100 -0.36 12.95 1.35
C GLY A 100 -1.23 11.78 0.89
N LEU A 101 -1.12 10.63 1.58
CA LEU A 101 -1.90 9.43 1.27
C LEU A 101 -3.36 9.49 1.77
N LEU A 102 -3.71 10.43 2.65
CA LEU A 102 -5.08 10.58 3.14
C LEU A 102 -6.08 10.82 2.01
N ARG A 103 -5.71 11.67 1.04
CA ARG A 103 -6.57 11.96 -0.11
C ARG A 103 -6.90 10.70 -0.89
N LYS A 104 -5.92 9.81 -1.03
CA LYS A 104 -6.07 8.53 -1.74
C LYS A 104 -7.01 7.61 -0.99
N LEU A 105 -6.88 7.51 0.33
CA LEU A 105 -7.80 6.73 1.16
C LEU A 105 -9.26 7.19 1.05
N MET A 106 -9.50 8.47 0.80
CA MET A 106 -10.86 8.99 0.65
C MET A 106 -11.60 8.39 -0.56
N ILE A 107 -10.91 7.81 -1.54
CA ILE A 107 -11.57 7.11 -2.65
C ILE A 107 -12.44 5.95 -2.18
N LEU A 108 -12.08 5.32 -1.05
CA LEU A 108 -12.81 4.19 -0.49
C LEU A 108 -14.25 4.56 -0.10
N SER A 109 -14.49 5.84 0.20
CA SER A 109 -15.83 6.35 0.52
C SER A 109 -16.76 6.46 -0.68
N GLU A 110 -16.21 6.36 -1.90
CA GLU A 110 -16.98 6.39 -3.14
C GLU A 110 -17.50 5.02 -3.56
N PHE A 111 -17.03 3.94 -2.92
CA PHE A 111 -17.50 2.58 -3.17
C PHE A 111 -18.70 2.25 -2.29
N ASP A 112 -19.69 1.58 -2.88
CA ASP A 112 -20.86 1.09 -2.15
C ASP A 112 -20.51 -0.09 -1.24
N VAL A 113 -19.51 -0.88 -1.64
CA VAL A 113 -19.03 -2.05 -0.90
C VAL A 113 -17.51 -2.14 -0.98
N LEU A 114 -16.88 -2.31 0.17
CA LEU A 114 -15.51 -2.81 0.30
C LEU A 114 -15.59 -4.31 0.60
N GLU A 115 -15.26 -5.15 -0.37
CA GLU A 115 -15.42 -6.60 -0.28
C GLU A 115 -14.08 -7.31 -0.11
N PHE A 116 -13.99 -8.11 0.95
CA PHE A 116 -12.83 -8.91 1.30
C PHE A 116 -13.16 -10.39 1.04
N LEU A 117 -12.47 -11.01 0.10
CA LEU A 117 -12.53 -12.43 -0.21
C LEU A 117 -11.31 -13.08 0.43
N VAL A 118 -11.52 -13.95 1.41
CA VAL A 118 -10.44 -14.58 2.18
C VAL A 118 -10.36 -16.06 1.84
N ASP A 119 -9.20 -16.48 1.33
CA ASP A 119 -8.84 -17.89 1.22
C ASP A 119 -8.80 -18.52 2.60
N ASP A 120 -9.64 -19.54 2.81
CA ASP A 120 -9.69 -20.37 4.00
C ASP A 120 -9.43 -21.85 3.65
N SER A 121 -8.72 -22.13 2.56
CA SER A 121 -8.32 -23.45 2.11
C SER A 121 -7.28 -24.11 3.04
N GLY A 122 -7.09 -25.42 2.90
CA GLY A 122 -6.13 -26.14 3.77
C GLY A 122 -4.68 -25.61 3.69
N SER A 123 -4.25 -25.02 2.57
CA SER A 123 -2.90 -24.46 2.41
C SER A 123 -2.65 -23.25 3.31
N MET A 124 -3.71 -22.51 3.68
CA MET A 124 -3.59 -21.38 4.61
C MET A 124 -3.15 -21.82 6.02
N GLY A 125 -3.19 -23.13 6.33
CA GLY A 125 -2.63 -23.70 7.55
C GLY A 125 -1.10 -23.83 7.56
N LEU A 126 -0.44 -23.64 6.42
CA LEU A 126 1.03 -23.66 6.31
C LEU A 126 1.66 -22.42 6.95
N LEU A 127 2.96 -22.49 7.23
CA LEU A 127 3.71 -21.35 7.75
C LEU A 127 3.87 -20.26 6.67
N SER A 128 3.77 -19.01 7.09
CA SER A 128 4.21 -17.83 6.34
C SER A 128 5.66 -17.49 6.74
N ASP A 129 6.23 -16.46 6.15
CA ASP A 129 7.48 -15.81 6.57
C ASP A 129 7.26 -14.70 7.61
N THR A 130 6.03 -14.24 7.79
CA THR A 130 5.70 -13.23 8.79
C THR A 130 5.79 -13.76 10.23
N GLN A 131 6.09 -12.86 11.16
CA GLN A 131 6.24 -13.16 12.59
C GLN A 131 5.35 -12.27 13.45
N ASP A 132 4.93 -12.78 14.60
CA ASP A 132 4.23 -12.00 15.61
C ASP A 132 5.18 -11.14 16.46
N ALA A 133 4.62 -10.35 17.38
CA ALA A 133 5.39 -9.50 18.30
C ALA A 133 6.35 -10.26 19.24
N TYR A 134 6.24 -11.59 19.32
CA TYR A 134 7.09 -12.48 20.10
C TYR A 134 8.09 -13.25 19.24
N GLY A 135 8.17 -12.96 17.93
CA GLY A 135 9.05 -13.63 16.98
C GLY A 135 8.58 -15.03 16.58
N ARG A 136 7.30 -15.37 16.82
CA ARG A 136 6.74 -16.65 16.39
C ARG A 136 6.24 -16.52 14.96
N THR A 137 6.64 -17.44 14.09
CA THR A 137 6.17 -17.50 12.70
C THR A 137 4.66 -17.73 12.66
N HIS A 138 3.96 -16.90 11.89
CA HIS A 138 2.53 -17.06 11.64
C HIS A 138 2.26 -18.20 10.67
N THR A 139 1.09 -18.82 10.77
CA THR A 139 0.51 -19.47 9.58
C THR A 139 0.00 -18.42 8.61
N ARG A 140 -0.13 -18.77 7.33
CA ARG A 140 -0.71 -17.91 6.28
C ARG A 140 -2.11 -17.40 6.66
N TRP A 141 -2.90 -18.22 7.35
CA TRP A 141 -4.19 -17.86 7.94
C TRP A 141 -4.09 -16.80 9.05
N GLN A 142 -3.09 -16.91 9.93
CA GLN A 142 -2.85 -15.92 10.99
C GLN A 142 -2.35 -14.61 10.41
N GLU A 143 -1.50 -14.67 9.39
CA GLU A 143 -1.06 -13.49 8.63
C GLU A 143 -2.26 -12.77 8.02
N ALA A 144 -3.10 -13.48 7.25
CA ALA A 144 -4.32 -12.91 6.66
C ALA A 144 -5.22 -12.27 7.72
N ALA A 145 -5.41 -12.92 8.89
CA ALA A 145 -6.17 -12.37 10.01
C ALA A 145 -5.56 -11.07 10.54
N SER A 146 -4.24 -11.02 10.71
CA SER A 146 -3.52 -9.85 11.23
C SER A 146 -3.63 -8.68 10.27
N ARG A 147 -3.34 -8.91 8.98
CA ARG A 147 -3.42 -7.91 7.91
C ARG A 147 -4.84 -7.36 7.77
N LEU A 148 -5.84 -8.24 7.75
CA LEU A 148 -7.25 -7.85 7.71
C LEU A 148 -7.62 -6.96 8.90
N LYS A 149 -7.17 -7.28 10.11
CA LYS A 149 -7.41 -6.44 11.31
C LYS A 149 -6.74 -5.07 11.21
N GLU A 150 -5.50 -4.99 10.72
CA GLU A 150 -4.82 -3.71 10.49
C GLU A 150 -5.58 -2.84 9.47
N MET A 151 -6.05 -3.45 8.37
CA MET A 151 -6.88 -2.76 7.37
C MET A 151 -8.22 -2.29 7.97
N MET A 152 -8.89 -3.14 8.78
CA MET A 152 -10.11 -2.75 9.48
C MET A 152 -9.88 -1.59 10.45
N GLU A 153 -8.72 -1.52 11.10
CA GLU A 153 -8.39 -0.40 11.97
C GLU A 153 -8.37 0.91 11.16
N ILE A 154 -7.68 0.96 10.02
CA ILE A 154 -7.70 2.13 9.11
C ILE A 154 -9.13 2.46 8.67
N LEU A 155 -9.87 1.47 8.16
CA LEU A 155 -11.24 1.67 7.65
C LEU A 155 -12.20 2.15 8.74
N SER A 156 -11.97 1.79 10.01
CA SER A 156 -12.79 2.26 11.13
C SER A 156 -12.70 3.77 11.37
N TYR A 157 -11.71 4.46 10.80
CA TYR A 157 -11.60 5.93 10.86
C TYR A 157 -11.98 6.62 9.54
N LEU A 158 -12.35 5.86 8.51
CA LEU A 158 -12.76 6.39 7.22
C LEU A 158 -14.28 6.28 7.01
N PRO A 159 -14.88 7.18 6.22
CA PRO A 159 -16.24 7.00 5.78
C PRO A 159 -16.30 5.85 4.77
N PHE A 160 -17.17 4.88 5.03
CA PHE A 160 -17.49 3.78 4.11
C PHE A 160 -18.98 3.42 4.25
N GLN A 161 -19.57 2.87 3.19
CA GLN A 161 -20.96 2.44 3.21
C GLN A 161 -21.09 1.05 3.86
N GLN A 162 -20.41 0.07 3.30
CA GLN A 162 -20.45 -1.33 3.74
C GLN A 162 -19.08 -1.98 3.59
N VAL A 163 -18.69 -2.78 4.57
CA VAL A 163 -17.59 -3.74 4.47
C VAL A 163 -18.19 -5.14 4.52
N LYS A 164 -17.81 -6.01 3.58
CA LYS A 164 -18.24 -7.41 3.56
C LYS A 164 -17.03 -8.32 3.51
N ILE A 165 -17.04 -9.38 4.33
CA ILE A 165 -15.96 -10.37 4.38
C ILE A 165 -16.55 -11.74 4.06
N TRP A 166 -15.99 -12.39 3.06
CA TRP A 166 -16.40 -13.66 2.50
C TRP A 166 -15.24 -14.64 2.60
N PHE A 167 -15.56 -15.92 2.69
CA PHE A 167 -14.58 -17.00 2.73
C PHE A 167 -14.79 -17.94 1.55
N LEU A 168 -13.72 -18.55 1.03
CA LEU A 168 -13.82 -19.37 -0.17
C LEU A 168 -14.62 -20.66 0.06
N ASN A 169 -14.43 -21.33 1.21
CA ASN A 169 -14.98 -22.65 1.50
C ASN A 169 -16.15 -22.62 2.49
N ARG A 170 -16.48 -21.45 3.07
CA ARG A 170 -17.57 -21.31 4.06
C ARG A 170 -18.71 -20.43 3.56
N PRO A 171 -19.95 -20.69 4.03
CA PRO A 171 -21.11 -19.83 3.73
C PRO A 171 -21.18 -18.60 4.64
N GLN A 172 -20.45 -18.59 5.76
CA GLN A 172 -20.45 -17.46 6.69
C GLN A 172 -19.91 -16.21 6.01
N THR A 173 -20.61 -15.09 6.21
CA THR A 173 -20.18 -13.77 5.75
C THR A 173 -20.25 -12.80 6.92
N LEU A 174 -19.27 -11.90 7.02
CA LEU A 174 -19.31 -10.79 7.95
C LEU A 174 -19.77 -9.55 7.19
N HIS A 175 -20.63 -8.77 7.80
CA HIS A 175 -21.16 -7.54 7.21
C HIS A 175 -21.12 -6.43 8.24
N PHE A 176 -20.34 -5.40 7.94
CA PHE A 176 -20.21 -4.22 8.76
C PHE A 176 -20.74 -3.00 8.00
N GLN A 177 -21.47 -2.17 8.72
CA GLN A 177 -21.96 -0.90 8.24
C GLN A 177 -21.52 0.18 9.21
N ARG A 178 -21.24 1.38 8.69
CA ARG A 178 -20.73 2.46 9.54
C ARG A 178 -21.73 2.91 10.60
N GLN A 179 -23.01 3.03 10.24
CA GLN A 179 -24.16 3.35 11.11
C GLN A 179 -23.90 4.43 12.18
N ARG A 180 -23.10 5.46 11.87
CA ARG A 180 -22.69 6.53 12.81
C ARG A 180 -22.02 6.03 14.10
N ARG A 181 -21.42 4.86 14.06
CA ARG A 181 -20.68 4.30 15.20
C ARG A 181 -19.34 4.99 15.36
N ASP A 182 -18.99 5.25 16.62
CA ASP A 182 -17.64 5.65 17.02
C ASP A 182 -16.58 4.68 16.42
N PRO A 183 -15.51 5.20 15.80
CA PRO A 183 -14.42 4.41 15.22
C PRO A 183 -13.90 3.29 16.11
N THR A 184 -13.62 3.61 17.38
CA THR A 184 -12.96 2.68 18.31
C THR A 184 -13.88 1.50 18.62
N THR A 185 -15.15 1.79 18.91
CA THR A 185 -16.17 0.79 19.21
C THR A 185 -16.49 -0.06 17.98
N LEU A 186 -16.54 0.55 16.79
CA LEU A 186 -16.71 -0.17 15.53
C LEU A 186 -15.55 -1.14 15.27
N PHE A 187 -14.32 -0.68 15.45
CA PHE A 187 -13.13 -1.50 15.28
C PHE A 187 -13.10 -2.69 16.25
N GLN A 188 -13.40 -2.47 17.52
CA GLN A 188 -13.45 -3.54 18.52
C GLN A 188 -14.47 -4.63 18.14
N ASP A 189 -15.65 -4.24 17.67
CA ASP A 189 -16.66 -5.20 17.20
C ASP A 189 -16.23 -5.95 15.94
N MET A 190 -15.60 -5.25 14.99
CA MET A 190 -15.03 -5.88 13.79
C MET A 190 -13.99 -6.92 14.17
N VAL A 191 -13.04 -6.57 15.04
CA VAL A 191 -12.00 -7.48 15.52
C VAL A 191 -12.59 -8.69 16.23
N ALA A 192 -13.56 -8.49 17.13
CA ALA A 192 -14.19 -9.60 17.85
C ALA A 192 -14.86 -10.60 16.89
N GLN A 193 -15.56 -10.12 15.86
CA GLN A 193 -16.19 -10.99 14.87
C GLN A 193 -15.17 -11.67 13.95
N ILE A 194 -14.11 -10.96 13.55
CA ILE A 194 -13.00 -11.53 12.79
C ILE A 194 -12.33 -12.64 13.60
N ASP A 195 -11.92 -12.36 14.83
CA ASP A 195 -11.27 -13.35 15.71
C ASP A 195 -12.16 -14.58 15.93
N GLN A 196 -13.48 -14.40 16.07
CA GLN A 196 -14.42 -15.51 16.18
C GLN A 196 -14.40 -16.42 14.94
N VAL A 197 -14.37 -15.86 13.73
CA VAL A 197 -14.35 -16.67 12.50
C VAL A 197 -12.97 -17.32 12.29
N PHE A 198 -11.91 -16.56 12.53
CA PHE A 198 -10.53 -17.04 12.38
C PHE A 198 -10.10 -18.06 13.45
N ALA A 199 -10.84 -18.18 14.56
CA ALA A 199 -10.66 -19.24 15.55
C ALA A 199 -10.88 -20.66 14.97
N THR A 200 -11.66 -20.77 13.88
CA THR A 200 -11.83 -22.05 13.18
C THR A 200 -10.78 -22.18 12.09
N ALA A 201 -9.84 -23.13 12.26
CA ALA A 201 -8.75 -23.42 11.34
C ALA A 201 -9.22 -23.56 9.88
N PRO A 202 -8.42 -23.11 8.89
CA PRO A 202 -8.81 -23.16 7.49
C PRO A 202 -8.84 -24.61 6.98
N TYR A 203 -9.72 -24.89 6.00
CA TYR A 203 -9.90 -26.21 5.41
C TYR A 203 -10.54 -26.12 4.02
N GLY A 204 -10.40 -27.19 3.23
CA GLY A 204 -11.02 -27.28 1.91
C GLY A 204 -10.05 -26.95 0.79
N SER A 205 -10.61 -26.49 -0.33
CA SER A 205 -9.90 -26.26 -1.60
C SER A 205 -9.76 -24.77 -1.89
N THR A 206 -9.22 -24.38 -3.06
CA THR A 206 -9.02 -22.95 -3.41
C THR A 206 -9.93 -22.53 -4.57
N PRO A 207 -11.27 -22.44 -4.39
CA PRO A 207 -12.21 -22.08 -5.46
C PRO A 207 -12.21 -20.57 -5.77
N ALA A 208 -11.01 -19.99 -6.00
CA ALA A 208 -10.82 -18.56 -6.18
C ALA A 208 -11.57 -18.03 -7.42
N PHE A 209 -11.52 -18.76 -8.54
CA PHE A 209 -12.22 -18.36 -9.77
C PHE A 209 -13.73 -18.33 -9.57
N GLU A 210 -14.31 -19.37 -8.97
CA GLU A 210 -15.74 -19.47 -8.73
C GLU A 210 -16.23 -18.34 -7.81
N ARG A 211 -15.46 -18.03 -6.77
CA ARG A 211 -15.80 -16.97 -5.81
C ARG A 211 -15.65 -15.58 -6.37
N LEU A 212 -14.59 -15.31 -7.14
CA LEU A 212 -14.46 -14.05 -7.88
C LEU A 212 -15.62 -13.89 -8.87
N GLN A 213 -15.91 -14.92 -9.66
CA GLN A 213 -17.03 -14.90 -10.59
C GLN A 213 -18.38 -14.66 -9.87
N GLN A 214 -18.60 -15.29 -8.72
CA GLN A 214 -19.78 -15.07 -7.90
C GLN A 214 -19.87 -13.63 -7.39
N SER A 215 -18.77 -13.08 -6.89
CA SER A 215 -18.68 -11.70 -6.43
C SER A 215 -19.04 -10.71 -7.54
N PHE A 216 -18.48 -10.87 -8.74
CA PHE A 216 -18.81 -10.02 -9.89
C PHE A 216 -20.28 -10.12 -10.34
N ARG A 217 -20.94 -11.26 -10.10
CA ARG A 217 -22.37 -11.45 -10.42
C ARG A 217 -23.31 -10.95 -9.33
N THR A 218 -22.86 -10.89 -8.09
CA THR A 218 -23.68 -10.56 -6.92
C THR A 218 -24.12 -9.10 -6.93
N TYR A 219 -23.26 -8.22 -7.44
CA TYR A 219 -23.54 -6.79 -7.46
C TYR A 219 -24.07 -6.35 -8.83
N PRO A 220 -25.15 -5.55 -8.88
CA PRO A 220 -25.60 -4.93 -10.13
C PRO A 220 -24.48 -4.10 -10.75
N SER A 221 -24.52 -3.94 -12.08
CA SER A 221 -23.49 -3.19 -12.83
C SER A 221 -23.36 -1.71 -12.46
N GLN A 222 -24.28 -1.16 -11.66
CA GLN A 222 -24.25 0.24 -11.20
C GLN A 222 -23.59 0.40 -9.83
N GLN A 223 -23.36 -0.69 -9.11
CA GLN A 223 -22.83 -0.65 -7.75
C GLN A 223 -21.30 -0.68 -7.79
N LYS A 224 -20.65 0.31 -7.17
CA LYS A 224 -19.18 0.39 -7.10
C LYS A 224 -18.67 -0.54 -6.00
N VAL A 225 -17.73 -1.43 -6.33
CA VAL A 225 -17.21 -2.44 -5.39
C VAL A 225 -15.69 -2.54 -5.49
N ALA A 226 -14.98 -2.14 -4.44
CA ALA A 226 -13.55 -2.43 -4.31
C ALA A 226 -13.35 -3.81 -3.70
N ARG A 227 -12.57 -4.67 -4.35
CA ARG A 227 -12.37 -6.07 -3.95
C ARG A 227 -10.95 -6.31 -3.48
N TYR A 228 -10.81 -7.05 -2.39
CA TYR A 228 -9.55 -7.47 -1.80
C TYR A 228 -9.54 -8.98 -1.70
N PHE A 229 -8.64 -9.65 -2.40
CA PHE A 229 -8.51 -11.10 -2.39
C PHE A 229 -7.27 -11.49 -1.58
N PHE A 230 -7.48 -12.07 -0.39
CA PHE A 230 -6.42 -12.70 0.39
C PHE A 230 -6.28 -14.15 -0.06
N GLY A 231 -5.10 -14.58 -0.48
CA GLY A 231 -4.86 -15.98 -0.83
C GLY A 231 -3.40 -16.35 -0.91
N ASP A 232 -3.13 -17.65 -0.93
CA ASP A 232 -1.77 -18.18 -0.78
C ASP A 232 -1.37 -19.19 -1.87
N GLY A 233 -2.22 -19.37 -2.87
CA GLY A 233 -2.21 -20.61 -3.62
C GLY A 233 -2.73 -20.54 -5.06
N VAL A 234 -2.56 -21.68 -5.71
CA VAL A 234 -3.06 -21.93 -7.06
C VAL A 234 -4.56 -22.23 -7.00
N PRO A 235 -5.41 -21.51 -7.77
CA PRO A 235 -6.84 -21.78 -7.84
C PRO A 235 -7.17 -23.22 -8.27
N ASN A 236 -8.32 -23.72 -7.84
CA ASN A 236 -8.90 -24.97 -8.32
C ASN A 236 -8.96 -24.99 -9.85
N GLY A 237 -8.40 -26.03 -10.48
CA GLY A 237 -8.27 -26.09 -11.94
C GLY A 237 -6.95 -25.51 -12.48
N GLY A 238 -6.06 -25.04 -11.61
CA GLY A 238 -4.70 -24.64 -11.95
C GLY A 238 -4.64 -23.53 -13.01
N LYS A 239 -3.77 -23.71 -14.01
CA LYS A 239 -3.56 -22.74 -15.10
C LYS A 239 -4.84 -22.38 -15.87
N THR A 240 -5.81 -23.30 -15.95
CA THR A 240 -7.08 -23.02 -16.62
C THR A 240 -7.86 -21.96 -15.85
N ALA A 241 -7.97 -22.10 -14.53
CA ALA A 241 -8.66 -21.13 -13.69
C ALA A 241 -7.92 -19.78 -13.63
N GLN A 242 -6.58 -19.79 -13.56
CA GLN A 242 -5.77 -18.57 -13.63
C GLN A 242 -6.08 -17.76 -14.91
N LYS A 243 -6.13 -18.41 -16.08
CA LYS A 243 -6.53 -17.77 -17.35
C LYS A 243 -7.95 -17.23 -17.32
N GLN A 244 -8.87 -17.95 -16.68
CA GLN A 244 -10.26 -17.51 -16.57
C GLN A 244 -10.41 -16.32 -15.63
N ILE A 245 -9.64 -16.26 -14.53
CA ILE A 245 -9.56 -15.10 -13.65
C ILE A 245 -9.01 -13.90 -14.42
N LEU A 246 -7.89 -14.06 -15.13
CA LEU A 246 -7.33 -12.98 -15.95
C LEU A 246 -8.34 -12.47 -16.99
N THR A 247 -9.03 -13.38 -17.69
CA THR A 247 -10.06 -13.01 -18.66
C THR A 247 -11.21 -12.26 -17.98
N LEU A 248 -11.66 -12.73 -16.81
CA LEU A 248 -12.70 -12.06 -16.02
C LEU A 248 -12.29 -10.64 -15.66
N LEU A 249 -11.05 -10.43 -15.21
CA LEU A 249 -10.53 -9.10 -14.87
C LEU A 249 -10.43 -8.21 -16.09
N GLN A 250 -9.88 -8.69 -17.21
CA GLN A 250 -9.70 -7.88 -18.42
C GLN A 250 -11.02 -7.51 -19.11
N THR A 251 -12.06 -8.33 -18.95
CA THR A 251 -13.34 -8.15 -19.65
C THR A 251 -14.45 -7.60 -18.75
N ARG A 252 -14.18 -7.34 -17.47
CA ARG A 252 -15.18 -6.78 -16.54
C ARG A 252 -15.63 -5.40 -17.00
N PRO A 253 -16.93 -5.06 -16.87
CA PRO A 253 -17.40 -3.71 -17.14
C PRO A 253 -16.85 -2.74 -16.09
N GLN A 254 -16.55 -1.50 -16.49
CA GLN A 254 -16.18 -0.40 -15.59
C GLN A 254 -15.12 -0.78 -14.55
N PRO A 255 -13.91 -1.19 -14.98
CA PRO A 255 -12.88 -1.69 -14.07
C PRO A 255 -12.49 -0.68 -12.98
N GLU A 256 -12.63 0.63 -13.23
CA GLU A 256 -12.43 1.71 -12.27
C GLU A 256 -13.45 1.72 -11.11
N GLN A 257 -14.65 1.18 -11.36
CA GLN A 257 -15.70 1.00 -10.34
C GLN A 257 -15.61 -0.37 -9.66
N HIS A 258 -14.73 -1.23 -10.16
CA HIS A 258 -14.53 -2.58 -9.71
C HIS A 258 -13.04 -2.94 -9.62
N PRO A 259 -12.23 -2.17 -8.85
CA PRO A 259 -10.83 -2.48 -8.67
C PRO A 259 -10.67 -3.78 -7.87
N VAL A 260 -9.57 -4.49 -8.12
CA VAL A 260 -9.23 -5.74 -7.43
C VAL A 260 -7.79 -5.68 -6.93
N THR A 261 -7.59 -5.74 -5.62
CA THR A 261 -6.27 -5.90 -5.01
C THR A 261 -6.10 -7.36 -4.57
N PHE A 262 -5.02 -7.98 -5.01
CA PHE A 262 -4.56 -9.28 -4.54
C PHE A 262 -3.60 -9.08 -3.36
N LEU A 263 -3.78 -9.88 -2.32
CA LEU A 263 -2.99 -9.86 -1.09
C LEU A 263 -2.46 -11.28 -0.88
N SER A 264 -1.24 -11.52 -1.35
CA SER A 264 -0.57 -12.82 -1.20
C SER A 264 -0.24 -13.07 0.26
N CYS A 265 -0.56 -14.27 0.75
CA CYS A 265 -0.20 -14.72 2.10
C CYS A 265 0.70 -15.95 2.00
N THR A 266 1.80 -15.86 1.25
CA THR A 266 2.72 -16.99 1.05
C THR A 266 4.12 -16.50 0.74
N SER A 267 5.11 -17.17 1.31
CA SER A 267 6.52 -16.99 0.95
C SER A 267 6.93 -17.75 -0.32
N ASN A 268 5.96 -18.37 -1.03
CA ASN A 268 6.19 -19.12 -2.26
C ASN A 268 5.64 -18.35 -3.46
N ASP A 269 6.48 -17.49 -4.03
CA ASP A 269 6.17 -16.69 -5.21
C ASP A 269 5.56 -17.49 -6.38
N GLU A 270 5.94 -18.76 -6.57
CA GLU A 270 5.41 -19.58 -7.67
C GLU A 270 3.90 -19.84 -7.52
N GLU A 271 3.39 -19.89 -6.29
CA GLU A 271 1.98 -20.15 -5.98
C GLU A 271 1.09 -18.94 -6.29
N VAL A 272 1.63 -17.73 -6.17
CA VAL A 272 0.93 -16.45 -6.36
C VAL A 272 1.34 -15.69 -7.61
N LEU A 273 2.26 -16.22 -8.42
CA LEU A 273 2.72 -15.61 -9.66
C LEU A 273 1.59 -15.15 -10.58
N TRP A 274 0.49 -15.90 -10.62
CA TRP A 274 -0.67 -15.56 -11.43
C TRP A 274 -1.39 -14.27 -11.00
N MET A 275 -1.25 -13.86 -9.72
CA MET A 275 -1.77 -12.60 -9.19
C MET A 275 -0.94 -11.43 -9.71
N LYS A 276 0.39 -11.54 -9.65
CA LYS A 276 1.35 -10.60 -10.26
C LYS A 276 1.11 -10.47 -11.77
N GLU A 277 0.92 -11.60 -12.47
CA GLU A 277 0.54 -11.59 -13.89
C GLU A 277 -0.82 -10.91 -14.15
N ALA A 278 -1.78 -11.01 -13.21
CA ALA A 278 -3.09 -10.40 -13.34
C ALA A 278 -3.04 -8.88 -13.15
N GLU A 279 -2.25 -8.40 -12.18
CA GLU A 279 -1.92 -6.99 -12.00
C GLU A 279 -1.30 -6.39 -13.27
N GLU A 280 -0.23 -6.99 -13.80
CA GLU A 280 0.45 -6.47 -15.00
C GLU A 280 -0.46 -6.39 -16.24
N ALA A 281 -1.45 -7.29 -16.32
CA ALA A 281 -2.24 -7.50 -17.53
C ALA A 281 -3.65 -6.90 -17.49
N ALA A 282 -4.21 -6.62 -16.32
CA ALA A 282 -5.57 -6.10 -16.17
C ALA A 282 -5.58 -4.70 -15.53
N PRO A 283 -6.34 -3.73 -16.08
CA PRO A 283 -6.40 -2.40 -15.50
C PRO A 283 -7.10 -2.44 -14.14
N TYR A 284 -6.76 -1.50 -13.26
CA TYR A 284 -7.30 -1.38 -11.90
C TYR A 284 -7.18 -2.70 -11.10
N CYS A 285 -6.06 -3.37 -11.29
CA CYS A 285 -5.61 -4.48 -10.48
C CYS A 285 -4.30 -4.10 -9.82
N ALA A 286 -4.09 -4.56 -8.59
CA ALA A 286 -2.82 -4.44 -7.88
C ALA A 286 -2.56 -5.76 -7.16
N GLU A 287 -1.29 -6.08 -6.95
CA GLU A 287 -0.84 -7.13 -6.06
C GLU A 287 -0.05 -6.48 -4.92
N CYS A 288 -0.10 -7.09 -3.73
CA CYS A 288 0.57 -6.55 -2.57
C CYS A 288 0.95 -7.68 -1.62
N ASP A 289 2.25 -7.92 -1.50
CA ASP A 289 2.81 -8.94 -0.64
C ASP A 289 2.86 -8.52 0.83
N ASP A 290 3.53 -9.32 1.66
CA ASP A 290 3.83 -8.91 3.02
C ASP A 290 4.72 -7.64 3.05
N TYR A 291 4.64 -6.92 4.17
CA TYR A 291 5.32 -5.62 4.32
C TYR A 291 6.84 -5.68 4.11
N GLU A 292 7.51 -6.74 4.58
CA GLU A 292 8.98 -6.79 4.54
C GLU A 292 9.51 -7.05 3.13
N ASP A 293 8.81 -7.88 2.35
CA ASP A 293 9.15 -8.15 0.97
C ASP A 293 8.82 -6.94 0.08
N GLU A 294 7.63 -6.37 0.22
CA GLU A 294 7.23 -5.11 -0.43
C GLU A 294 8.23 -3.98 -0.16
N MET A 295 8.60 -3.78 1.11
CA MET A 295 9.58 -2.76 1.48
C MET A 295 10.92 -3.00 0.80
N ARG A 296 11.37 -4.26 0.71
CA ARG A 296 12.64 -4.60 0.07
C ARG A 296 12.60 -4.31 -1.43
N GLU A 297 11.51 -4.64 -2.10
CA GLU A 297 11.32 -4.39 -3.53
C GLU A 297 11.24 -2.89 -3.82
N VAL A 298 10.36 -2.17 -3.11
CA VAL A 298 10.21 -0.73 -3.24
C VAL A 298 11.53 -0.01 -2.96
N LEU A 299 12.29 -0.37 -1.92
CA LEU A 299 13.58 0.29 -1.64
C LEU A 299 14.68 -0.11 -2.64
N ALA A 300 14.62 -1.30 -3.23
CA ALA A 300 15.51 -1.69 -4.33
C ALA A 300 15.26 -0.84 -5.58
N ASP A 301 14.04 -0.35 -5.77
CA ASP A 301 13.66 0.48 -6.91
C ASP A 301 13.70 1.98 -6.66
N GLN A 302 13.07 2.45 -5.58
CA GLN A 302 12.96 3.85 -5.22
C GLN A 302 14.18 4.39 -4.46
N GLY A 303 14.99 3.49 -3.88
CA GLY A 303 16.17 3.82 -3.11
C GLY A 303 15.90 4.20 -1.65
N ALA A 304 16.97 4.20 -0.85
CA ALA A 304 16.90 4.32 0.61
C ALA A 304 16.35 5.65 1.15
N ALA A 305 16.25 6.67 0.30
CA ALA A 305 15.62 7.94 0.65
C ALA A 305 14.09 7.88 0.66
N PHE A 306 13.48 6.91 -0.03
CA PHE A 306 12.04 6.78 -0.07
C PHE A 306 11.49 6.21 1.25
N PRO A 307 10.56 6.90 1.93
CA PRO A 307 10.13 6.49 3.27
C PRO A 307 8.96 5.51 3.21
N TYR A 308 9.25 4.27 2.81
CA TYR A 308 8.25 3.21 2.80
C TYR A 308 8.03 2.64 4.21
N THR A 309 6.89 2.94 4.81
CA THR A 309 6.50 2.46 6.16
C THR A 309 5.37 1.45 6.11
N ARG A 310 5.10 0.82 7.26
CA ARG A 310 3.94 -0.05 7.43
C ARG A 310 2.64 0.67 7.07
N GLY A 311 2.51 1.95 7.42
CA GLY A 311 1.37 2.78 7.03
C GLY A 311 1.30 3.03 5.53
N PHE A 312 2.44 3.28 4.88
CA PHE A 312 2.50 3.41 3.41
C PHE A 312 1.99 2.13 2.73
N TRP A 313 2.52 0.97 3.15
CA TRP A 313 2.12 -0.34 2.67
C TRP A 313 0.63 -0.63 2.91
N LEU A 314 0.10 -0.35 4.11
CA LEU A 314 -1.33 -0.53 4.41
C LEU A 314 -2.22 0.28 3.46
N ILE A 315 -1.80 1.49 3.11
CA ILE A 315 -2.57 2.32 2.18
C ILE A 315 -2.47 1.73 0.77
N CYS A 316 -1.29 1.29 0.34
CA CYS A 316 -1.12 0.61 -0.96
C CYS A 316 -2.04 -0.62 -1.07
N ALA A 317 -2.02 -1.49 -0.05
CA ALA A 317 -2.91 -2.64 0.05
C ALA A 317 -4.41 -2.27 -0.04
N LEU A 318 -4.80 -1.08 0.40
CA LEU A 318 -6.18 -0.61 0.36
C LEU A 318 -6.57 0.06 -0.96
N VAL A 319 -5.67 0.81 -1.61
CA VAL A 319 -6.06 1.70 -2.73
C VAL A 319 -5.17 1.64 -3.97
N SER A 320 -4.08 0.87 -4.03
CA SER A 320 -3.19 0.85 -5.21
C SER A 320 -3.94 0.53 -6.51
N ALA A 321 -4.87 -0.45 -6.48
CA ALA A 321 -5.70 -0.79 -7.64
C ALA A 321 -6.60 0.37 -8.12
N CYS A 322 -6.84 1.40 -7.31
CA CYS A 322 -7.58 2.60 -7.70
C CYS A 322 -6.68 3.66 -8.34
N PHE A 323 -5.36 3.57 -8.18
CA PHE A 323 -4.39 4.57 -8.63
C PHE A 323 -3.20 3.95 -9.38
N PRO A 324 -3.44 3.40 -10.59
CA PRO A 324 -2.41 2.70 -11.37
C PRO A 324 -1.26 3.60 -11.87
N ASP A 325 -1.41 4.93 -11.82
CA ASP A 325 -0.37 5.86 -12.30
C ASP A 325 0.58 6.35 -11.19
N ASP A 326 0.37 5.97 -9.93
CA ASP A 326 1.17 6.45 -8.81
C ASP A 326 1.60 5.39 -7.80
N LEU A 327 0.69 4.79 -7.02
CA LEU A 327 1.02 3.81 -6.00
C LEU A 327 1.43 2.47 -6.63
N ASP A 328 0.80 2.12 -7.73
CA ASP A 328 1.21 0.98 -8.57
C ASP A 328 2.60 1.20 -9.19
N ALA A 329 2.99 2.46 -9.40
CA ALA A 329 4.28 2.79 -10.03
C ALA A 329 5.49 2.70 -9.07
N LEU A 330 5.31 2.21 -7.83
CA LEU A 330 6.38 2.14 -6.83
C LEU A 330 7.53 1.22 -7.25
N ASP A 331 7.24 0.14 -7.98
CA ASP A 331 8.20 -0.90 -8.41
C ASP A 331 8.65 -0.74 -9.89
N GLU A 332 8.15 0.30 -10.59
CA GLU A 332 8.36 0.49 -12.03
C GLU A 332 9.80 0.89 -12.42
N SER A 333 10.71 1.08 -11.46
CA SER A 333 12.07 1.59 -11.68
C SER A 333 12.11 2.95 -12.42
N VAL A 334 11.11 3.81 -12.17
CA VAL A 334 11.03 5.19 -12.62
C VAL A 334 11.02 6.10 -11.39
N PRO A 335 11.81 7.19 -11.33
CA PRO A 335 11.78 8.08 -10.18
C PRO A 335 10.46 8.85 -10.18
N PHE A 336 9.94 9.13 -8.99
CA PHE A 336 8.84 10.08 -8.86
C PHE A 336 9.29 11.48 -9.27
N THR A 337 8.41 12.19 -9.97
CA THR A 337 8.59 13.64 -10.13
C THR A 337 8.52 14.31 -8.77
N LYS A 338 9.09 15.52 -8.66
CA LYS A 338 9.00 16.28 -7.40
C LYS A 338 7.55 16.47 -6.98
N THR A 339 6.68 16.86 -7.90
CA THR A 339 5.24 17.04 -7.64
C THR A 339 4.57 15.75 -7.17
N THR A 340 4.89 14.60 -7.77
CA THR A 340 4.34 13.30 -7.33
C THR A 340 4.82 12.95 -5.93
N LEU A 341 6.12 13.10 -5.64
CA LEU A 341 6.67 12.82 -4.32
C LEU A 341 6.08 13.74 -3.24
N ASP A 342 5.96 15.04 -3.55
CA ASP A 342 5.35 16.05 -2.67
C ASP A 342 3.90 15.65 -2.32
N ARG A 343 3.12 15.22 -3.32
CA ARG A 343 1.73 14.76 -3.13
C ARG A 343 1.64 13.46 -2.34
N LEU A 344 2.52 12.50 -2.57
CA LEU A 344 2.51 11.22 -1.84
C LEU A 344 2.84 11.42 -0.36
N LEU A 345 3.83 12.27 -0.06
CA LEU A 345 4.27 12.51 1.31
C LEU A 345 3.48 13.62 2.02
N GLY A 346 2.75 14.44 1.26
CA GLY A 346 1.88 15.50 1.76
C GLY A 346 2.61 16.79 2.15
N MET A 347 3.82 16.99 1.61
CA MET A 347 4.65 18.16 1.91
C MET A 347 5.43 18.62 0.67
N ASP A 348 5.63 19.93 0.56
CA ASP A 348 6.46 20.50 -0.49
C ASP A 348 7.94 20.36 -0.13
N HIS A 349 8.65 19.46 -0.80
CA HIS A 349 10.07 19.25 -0.56
C HIS A 349 10.91 20.41 -1.08
N THR A 350 12.03 20.68 -0.42
CA THR A 350 13.07 21.58 -0.94
C THR A 350 13.75 20.96 -2.16
N GLY A 351 14.43 21.78 -2.97
CA GLY A 351 15.24 21.28 -4.09
C GLY A 351 16.32 20.30 -3.64
N GLU A 352 16.92 20.55 -2.48
CA GLU A 352 17.94 19.68 -1.87
C GLU A 352 17.35 18.34 -1.41
N SER A 353 16.16 18.35 -0.81
CA SER A 353 15.48 17.13 -0.35
C SER A 353 15.06 16.27 -1.54
N TYR A 354 14.53 16.88 -2.60
CA TYR A 354 14.18 16.16 -3.82
C TYR A 354 15.42 15.62 -4.54
N LYS A 355 16.48 16.44 -4.66
CA LYS A 355 17.77 16.00 -5.22
C LYS A 355 18.34 14.81 -4.47
N TYR A 356 18.29 14.83 -3.14
CA TYR A 356 18.73 13.71 -2.30
C TYR A 356 17.94 12.43 -2.61
N TYR A 357 16.61 12.51 -2.69
CA TYR A 357 15.79 11.38 -3.13
C TYR A 357 16.22 10.85 -4.50
N PHE A 358 16.36 11.74 -5.49
CA PHE A 358 16.73 11.37 -6.85
C PHE A 358 18.11 10.71 -6.93
N GLU A 359 19.10 11.20 -6.17
CA GLU A 359 20.42 10.60 -6.10
C GLU A 359 20.40 9.19 -5.48
N CYS A 360 19.63 9.00 -4.40
CA CYS A 360 19.42 7.68 -3.79
C CYS A 360 18.71 6.71 -4.75
N PHE A 361 17.72 7.18 -5.51
CA PHE A 361 17.08 6.40 -6.56
C PHE A 361 18.08 5.95 -7.63
N VAL A 362 18.89 6.87 -8.18
CA VAL A 362 19.91 6.54 -9.19
C VAL A 362 20.92 5.53 -8.64
N GLN A 363 21.32 5.69 -7.38
CA GLN A 363 22.22 4.76 -6.71
C GLN A 363 21.60 3.36 -6.54
N ALA A 364 20.30 3.27 -6.22
CA ALA A 364 19.58 2.01 -6.13
C ALA A 364 19.53 1.28 -7.49
N GLN A 365 19.20 2.00 -8.56
CA GLN A 365 19.20 1.45 -9.92
C GLN A 365 20.58 0.95 -10.35
N ALA A 366 21.66 1.67 -10.02
CA ALA A 366 23.03 1.22 -10.27
C ALA A 366 23.38 -0.07 -9.50
N ASN A 367 22.89 -0.17 -8.26
CA ASN A 367 23.13 -1.31 -7.38
C ASN A 367 22.22 -2.52 -7.65
N LYS A 368 21.15 -2.35 -8.45
CA LYS A 368 20.19 -3.41 -8.76
C LYS A 368 20.90 -4.65 -9.26
N LYS A 369 20.67 -5.79 -8.60
CA LYS A 369 21.26 -7.07 -8.99
C LYS A 369 20.48 -7.61 -10.18
N LEU A 370 21.19 -8.00 -11.24
CA LEU A 370 20.54 -8.72 -12.34
C LEU A 370 20.30 -10.15 -11.87
N GLU A 371 19.04 -10.55 -11.80
CA GLU A 371 18.71 -11.93 -11.49
C GLU A 371 19.23 -12.83 -12.62
N LYS A 372 20.13 -13.77 -12.27
CA LYS A 372 20.88 -14.57 -13.27
C LYS A 372 19.99 -15.52 -14.08
N LYS A 373 18.75 -15.75 -13.64
CA LYS A 373 17.64 -16.38 -14.36
C LYS A 373 16.38 -15.82 -13.71
N GLY A 374 15.34 -15.49 -14.48
CA GLY A 374 14.04 -15.22 -13.89
C GLY A 374 13.66 -16.44 -13.06
N LEU A 375 13.48 -16.26 -11.75
CA LEU A 375 13.17 -17.33 -10.80
C LEU A 375 11.95 -18.17 -11.27
N PHE A 376 11.11 -17.56 -12.12
CA PHE A 376 9.81 -18.06 -12.56
C PHE A 376 9.72 -18.47 -14.04
N GLY A 377 10.85 -18.68 -14.73
CA GLY A 377 10.82 -19.13 -16.14
C GLY A 377 10.42 -18.06 -17.17
N PHE A 378 10.20 -16.81 -16.74
CA PHE A 378 10.15 -15.65 -17.65
C PHE A 378 11.49 -15.51 -18.37
N ARG A 379 11.55 -15.98 -19.62
CA ARG A 379 12.74 -15.89 -20.48
C ARG A 379 13.25 -14.45 -20.66
N ASN A 380 12.42 -13.45 -20.35
CA ASN A 380 12.73 -12.03 -20.54
C ASN A 380 12.88 -11.20 -19.25
N LYS A 381 12.68 -11.75 -18.03
CA LYS A 381 12.88 -10.99 -16.77
C LYS A 381 14.29 -10.40 -16.71
N SER A 382 15.30 -11.18 -17.10
CA SER A 382 16.69 -10.70 -17.16
C SER A 382 16.92 -9.55 -18.15
N LYS A 383 16.13 -9.46 -19.23
CA LYS A 383 16.20 -8.33 -20.19
C LYS A 383 15.48 -7.10 -19.65
N VAL A 384 14.36 -7.29 -18.96
CA VAL A 384 13.62 -6.23 -18.27
C VAL A 384 14.50 -5.63 -17.17
N ASP A 385 15.09 -6.46 -16.31
CA ASP A 385 16.00 -6.02 -15.26
C ASP A 385 17.25 -5.33 -15.83
N ALA A 386 17.78 -5.86 -16.94
CA ALA A 386 18.89 -5.21 -17.64
C ALA A 386 18.48 -3.86 -18.22
N LEU A 387 17.26 -3.71 -18.74
CA LEU A 387 16.76 -2.43 -19.21
C LEU A 387 16.59 -1.43 -18.05
N LYS A 388 15.94 -1.85 -16.96
CA LYS A 388 15.75 -1.06 -15.73
C LYS A 388 17.11 -0.56 -15.20
N LYS A 389 18.07 -1.47 -15.01
CA LYS A 389 19.42 -1.17 -14.51
C LYS A 389 20.23 -0.22 -15.41
N ASN A 390 20.13 -0.39 -16.73
CA ASN A 390 20.97 0.37 -17.68
C ASN A 390 20.37 1.72 -18.07
N GLN A 391 19.15 2.04 -17.62
CA GLN A 391 18.52 3.33 -17.89
C GLN A 391 19.19 4.44 -17.06
N ASN A 392 19.85 5.37 -17.75
CA ASN A 392 20.50 6.50 -17.09
C ASN A 392 19.52 7.66 -16.91
N TRP A 393 19.00 7.81 -15.68
CA TRP A 393 18.05 8.86 -15.33
C TRP A 393 18.71 10.22 -15.05
N LYS A 394 20.02 10.26 -14.73
CA LYS A 394 20.72 11.46 -14.27
C LYS A 394 20.63 12.68 -15.21
N PRO A 395 20.73 12.55 -16.55
CA PRO A 395 20.61 13.68 -17.46
C PRO A 395 19.23 14.34 -17.47
N TYR A 396 18.21 13.67 -16.94
CA TYR A 396 16.80 14.09 -17.00
C TYR A 396 16.30 14.68 -15.66
N TYR A 397 17.19 14.92 -14.70
CA TYR A 397 16.82 15.44 -13.37
C TYR A 397 15.89 16.66 -13.44
N ASP A 398 16.23 17.66 -14.25
CA ASP A 398 15.44 18.88 -14.37
C ASP A 398 14.03 18.62 -14.91
N GLU A 399 13.85 17.61 -15.78
CA GLU A 399 12.53 17.21 -16.28
C GLU A 399 11.66 16.63 -15.16
N PHE A 400 12.25 15.84 -14.25
CA PHE A 400 11.52 15.30 -13.09
C PHE A 400 11.22 16.35 -12.01
N VAL A 401 11.98 17.44 -11.97
CA VAL A 401 11.69 18.58 -11.08
C VAL A 401 10.46 19.35 -11.56
N ILE A 402 10.31 19.55 -12.88
CA ILE A 402 9.27 20.42 -13.46
C ILE A 402 8.00 19.68 -13.87
N ALA A 403 8.09 18.39 -14.23
CA ALA A 403 6.96 17.64 -14.73
C ALA A 403 5.94 17.35 -13.59
N PRO A 404 4.63 17.50 -13.83
CA PRO A 404 3.62 17.17 -12.83
C PRO A 404 3.56 15.68 -12.46
N VAL A 405 3.85 14.80 -13.43
CA VAL A 405 3.80 13.33 -13.33
C VAL A 405 4.79 12.70 -14.32
N ALA A 406 5.35 11.54 -13.99
CA ALA A 406 6.48 10.95 -14.71
C ALA A 406 6.11 10.54 -16.15
N HIS A 407 4.89 10.05 -16.40
CA HIS A 407 4.47 9.59 -17.72
C HIS A 407 4.38 10.71 -18.78
N GLN A 408 4.46 11.99 -18.37
CA GLN A 408 4.52 13.13 -19.28
C GLN A 408 5.95 13.38 -19.79
N ILE A 409 6.96 12.83 -19.12
CA ILE A 409 8.37 12.97 -19.49
C ILE A 409 8.66 12.09 -20.72
N PRO A 410 9.21 12.64 -21.83
CA PRO A 410 9.48 11.88 -23.05
C PRO A 410 10.32 10.62 -22.84
N VAL A 411 11.41 10.70 -22.05
CA VAL A 411 12.27 9.54 -21.79
C VAL A 411 11.55 8.43 -21.01
N VAL A 412 10.63 8.78 -20.11
CA VAL A 412 9.83 7.80 -19.35
C VAL A 412 8.87 7.05 -20.27
N ARG A 413 8.23 7.75 -21.22
CA ARG A 413 7.35 7.10 -22.21
C ARG A 413 8.12 6.11 -23.08
N GLU A 414 9.30 6.51 -23.58
CA GLU A 414 10.15 5.61 -24.37
C GLU A 414 10.59 4.39 -23.56
N PHE A 415 10.98 4.60 -22.30
CA PHE A 415 11.35 3.53 -21.38
C PHE A 415 10.20 2.54 -21.14
N ARG A 416 9.00 3.04 -20.80
CA ARG A 416 7.79 2.22 -20.62
C ARG A 416 7.39 1.45 -21.89
N GLU A 417 7.53 2.06 -23.07
CA GLU A 417 7.29 1.35 -24.33
C GLU A 417 8.29 0.21 -24.57
N LYS A 418 9.56 0.40 -24.20
CA LYS A 418 10.58 -0.66 -24.29
C LYS A 418 10.28 -1.79 -23.31
N LEU A 419 9.85 -1.49 -22.09
CA LEU A 419 9.41 -2.48 -21.11
C LEU A 419 8.24 -3.32 -21.66
N LYS A 420 7.18 -2.66 -22.16
CA LYS A 420 6.03 -3.36 -22.76
C LYS A 420 6.43 -4.28 -23.92
N LYS A 421 7.33 -3.84 -24.79
CA LYS A 421 7.87 -4.64 -25.91
C LYS A 421 8.72 -5.83 -25.47
N LEU A 422 9.33 -5.78 -24.29
CA LEU A 422 10.11 -6.88 -23.72
C LEU A 422 9.21 -7.88 -22.97
N ALA A 423 8.17 -7.38 -22.28
CA ALA A 423 7.18 -8.21 -21.59
C ALA A 423 6.28 -8.98 -22.56
N SER A 424 5.99 -8.41 -23.74
CA SER A 424 5.16 -9.06 -24.76
C SER A 424 5.86 -10.14 -25.60
N LYS A 425 7.18 -10.34 -25.41
CA LYS A 425 8.00 -11.33 -26.14
C LYS A 425 8.31 -12.51 -25.25
#